data_AF-A0A3S3REQ8-F1
#
_entry.id   AF-A0A3S3REQ8-F1
#
_cell.length_a   1.000
_cell.length_b   1.000
_cell.length_c   1.000
_cell.angle_alpha   90.00
_cell.angle_beta   90.00
_cell.angle_gamma   90.00
#
_symmetry.space_group_name_H-M   'P 1'
#
loop_
_entity.id
_entity.type
_entity.pdbx_description
1 polymer ?
#
loop_
_entity_poly.entity_id
_entity_poly.type
_entity_poly.pdbx_seq_one_letter_code
_entity_poly.pdbx_strand_id
1 'polypeptide(L)'
;MTDEDALASVAGRDVSLKDEIFHASLLPLGTDQFELGSTDVGDVSWIVPTAQCQTACFAIGTPFHSWQLVTQGDLPAAHKGMILAAKVIASTAADCIRNPEIIARAKAELKQQTGGRPYVCPIPFEVTPGDLRAKA
;
A
#
# COMPACT_ATOMS: atom_id res chain seq x y z
N MET A 1 19.52 -3.35 -12.50
CA MET A 1 19.05 -4.38 -11.56
C MET A 1 19.87 -5.60 -11.87
N THR A 2 20.62 -6.10 -10.89
CA THR A 2 21.36 -7.36 -11.04
C THR A 2 20.40 -8.54 -10.87
N ASP A 3 20.80 -9.74 -11.32
CA ASP A 3 20.03 -10.95 -11.08
C ASP A 3 19.87 -11.25 -9.59
N GLU A 4 20.86 -10.86 -8.77
CA GLU A 4 20.82 -10.95 -7.31
C GLU A 4 19.74 -10.03 -6.73
N ASP A 5 19.63 -8.79 -7.20
CA ASP A 5 18.58 -7.85 -6.78
C ASP A 5 17.18 -8.39 -7.13
N ALA A 6 17.03 -8.96 -8.32
CA ALA A 6 15.78 -9.55 -8.78
C ALA A 6 15.38 -10.74 -7.90
N LEU A 7 16.32 -11.66 -7.64
CA LEU A 7 16.11 -12.81 -6.77
C LEU A 7 15.79 -12.39 -5.33
N ALA A 8 16.54 -11.43 -4.77
CA ALA A 8 16.32 -10.93 -3.41
C ALA A 8 14.91 -10.35 -3.25
N SER A 9 14.40 -9.66 -4.27
CA SER A 9 13.06 -9.06 -4.24
C SER A 9 11.90 -10.06 -4.19
N VAL A 10 12.13 -11.28 -4.69
CA VAL A 10 11.11 -12.35 -4.74
C VAL A 10 11.37 -13.49 -3.76
N ALA A 11 12.55 -13.54 -3.13
CA ALA A 11 12.99 -14.62 -2.25
C ALA A 11 12.05 -14.88 -1.07
N GLY A 12 11.43 -13.82 -0.52
CA GLY A 12 10.43 -13.92 0.56
C GLY A 12 9.01 -14.29 0.09
N ARG A 13 8.82 -14.48 -1.22
CA ARG A 13 7.53 -14.72 -1.87
C ARG A 13 7.63 -15.94 -2.80
N ASP A 14 7.64 -15.72 -4.10
CA ASP A 14 7.65 -16.74 -5.14
C ASP A 14 8.82 -16.48 -6.08
N VAL A 15 9.84 -17.33 -5.97
CA VAL A 15 11.08 -17.22 -6.76
C VAL A 15 10.83 -17.39 -8.26
N SER A 16 9.73 -18.03 -8.67
CA SER A 16 9.38 -18.15 -10.09
C SER A 16 9.10 -16.79 -10.74
N LEU A 17 8.76 -15.77 -9.95
CA LEU A 17 8.50 -14.41 -10.44
C LEU A 17 9.76 -13.65 -10.88
N LYS A 18 10.97 -14.20 -10.65
CA LYS A 18 12.22 -13.51 -11.02
C LYS A 18 12.34 -13.24 -12.52
N ASP A 19 11.72 -14.08 -13.35
CA ASP A 19 11.77 -14.02 -14.81
C ASP A 19 10.59 -13.23 -15.39
N GLU A 20 9.68 -12.77 -14.53
CA GLU A 20 8.49 -12.01 -14.90
C GLU A 20 8.71 -10.50 -14.76
N ILE A 21 8.17 -9.72 -15.70
CA ILE A 21 8.27 -8.25 -15.66
C ILE A 21 7.24 -7.69 -14.68
N PHE A 22 5.99 -8.15 -14.75
CA PHE A 22 4.88 -7.69 -13.91
C PHE A 22 4.20 -8.87 -13.23
N HIS A 23 3.71 -8.65 -12.01
CA HIS A 23 2.85 -9.64 -11.38
C HIS A 23 1.45 -9.59 -11.99
N ALA A 24 0.99 -10.71 -12.55
CA ALA A 24 -0.29 -10.82 -13.25
C ALA A 24 -1.43 -11.41 -12.40
N SER A 25 -1.12 -11.89 -11.19
CA SER A 25 -2.08 -12.56 -10.32
C SER A 25 -2.60 -11.66 -9.22
N LEU A 26 -3.76 -12.04 -8.66
CA LEU A 26 -4.24 -11.44 -7.42
C LEU A 26 -3.48 -12.04 -6.24
N LEU A 27 -2.98 -11.17 -5.38
CA LEU A 27 -2.39 -11.60 -4.12
C LEU A 27 -3.47 -12.23 -3.23
N PRO A 28 -3.16 -13.31 -2.49
CA PRO A 28 -4.12 -13.93 -1.59
C PRO A 28 -4.55 -12.94 -0.50
N LEU A 29 -5.85 -12.91 -0.20
CA LEU A 29 -6.40 -12.13 0.90
C LEU A 29 -5.98 -12.76 2.24
N GLY A 30 -5.49 -11.94 3.18
CA GLY A 30 -5.25 -12.36 4.56
C GLY A 30 -3.96 -13.15 4.80
N THR A 31 -2.92 -12.94 4.00
CA THR A 31 -1.57 -13.44 4.36
C THR A 31 -1.01 -12.66 5.53
N ASP A 32 -0.44 -13.34 6.53
CA ASP A 32 0.30 -12.74 7.66
C ASP A 32 1.62 -12.05 7.23
N GLN A 33 1.85 -11.88 5.92
CA GLN A 33 2.97 -11.12 5.38
C GLN A 33 2.62 -9.63 5.36
N PHE A 34 3.11 -8.91 6.37
CA PHE A 34 3.01 -7.46 6.43
C PHE A 34 4.13 -6.82 5.60
N GLU A 35 3.78 -5.98 4.63
CA GLU A 35 4.74 -5.01 4.09
C GLU A 35 4.91 -3.90 5.14
N LEU A 36 6.07 -3.85 5.77
CA LEU A 36 6.42 -2.75 6.68
C LEU A 36 6.69 -1.50 5.86
N GLY A 37 5.82 -0.51 5.99
CA GLY A 37 5.92 0.80 5.34
C GLY A 37 5.67 1.94 6.32
N SER A 38 6.12 3.14 5.97
CA SER A 38 5.84 4.37 6.70
C SER A 38 4.87 5.22 5.89
N THR A 39 3.64 5.38 6.37
CA THR A 39 2.57 6.16 5.73
C THR A 39 1.61 6.71 6.78
N ASP A 40 1.12 7.92 6.55
CA ASP A 40 0.06 8.57 7.33
C ASP A 40 -1.27 7.79 7.29
N VAL A 41 -1.48 6.95 6.27
CA VAL A 41 -2.63 6.02 6.20
C VAL A 41 -2.65 5.07 7.41
N GLY A 42 -1.49 4.78 8.02
CA GLY A 42 -1.41 4.04 9.27
C GLY A 42 -2.25 4.69 10.38
N ASP A 43 -2.16 6.01 10.54
CA ASP A 43 -2.94 6.76 11.54
C ASP A 43 -4.43 6.75 11.22
N VAL A 44 -4.78 6.94 9.93
CA VAL A 44 -6.17 6.89 9.46
C VAL A 44 -6.80 5.51 9.72
N SER A 45 -6.03 4.43 9.53
CA SER A 45 -6.50 3.05 9.70
C SER A 45 -6.91 2.70 11.13
N TRP A 46 -6.43 3.46 12.13
CA TRP A 46 -6.88 3.32 13.52
C TRP A 46 -8.22 4.01 13.80
N ILE A 47 -8.62 4.96 12.95
CA ILE A 47 -9.79 5.82 13.17
C ILE A 47 -10.98 5.31 12.36
N VAL A 48 -10.76 4.88 11.11
CA VAL A 48 -11.82 4.43 10.19
C VAL A 48 -11.42 3.16 9.43
N PRO A 49 -12.38 2.29 9.05
CA PRO A 49 -12.07 1.12 8.24
C PRO A 49 -11.37 1.54 6.95
N THR A 50 -10.19 0.98 6.71
CA THR A 50 -9.30 1.40 5.64
C THR A 50 -8.88 0.19 4.83
N ALA A 51 -8.95 0.31 3.50
CA ALA A 51 -8.47 -0.69 2.57
C ALA A 51 -7.57 -0.01 1.54
N GLN A 52 -6.56 -0.73 1.07
CA GLN A 52 -5.61 -0.24 0.06
C GLN A 52 -5.64 -1.18 -1.15
N CYS A 53 -5.38 -0.62 -2.32
CA CYS A 53 -5.27 -1.37 -3.57
C CYS A 53 -3.87 -1.18 -4.15
N GLN A 54 -3.14 -2.27 -4.30
CA GLN A 54 -1.87 -2.31 -5.02
C GLN A 54 -2.11 -2.94 -6.39
N THR A 55 -1.51 -2.36 -7.43
CA THR A 55 -1.54 -2.88 -8.79
C THR A 55 -0.14 -2.79 -9.40
N ALA A 56 0.11 -3.56 -10.45
CA ALA A 56 1.40 -3.59 -11.14
C ALA A 56 1.64 -2.28 -11.91
N CYS A 57 2.25 -1.29 -11.25
CA CYS A 57 2.63 0.00 -11.85
C CYS A 57 4.12 0.08 -12.22
N PHE A 58 4.94 -0.86 -11.73
CA PHE A 58 6.37 -0.92 -11.95
C PHE A 58 6.81 -2.40 -11.97
N ALA A 59 7.98 -2.66 -12.54
CA ALA A 59 8.51 -4.00 -12.72
C ALA A 59 8.84 -4.65 -11.37
N ILE A 60 8.67 -5.98 -11.31
CA ILE A 60 9.07 -6.78 -10.15
C ILE A 60 10.56 -6.53 -9.84
N GLY A 61 10.87 -6.41 -8.56
CA GLY A 61 12.23 -6.15 -8.09
C GLY A 61 12.70 -4.70 -8.14
N THR A 62 11.86 -3.77 -8.62
CA THR A 62 12.19 -2.34 -8.55
C THR A 62 12.21 -1.87 -7.09
N PRO A 63 13.35 -1.38 -6.56
CA PRO A 63 13.41 -0.87 -5.19
C PRO A 63 12.61 0.43 -5.02
N PHE A 64 11.88 0.55 -3.93
CA PHE A 64 11.27 1.82 -3.55
C PHE A 64 12.33 2.89 -3.25
N HIS A 65 11.98 4.18 -3.43
CA HIS A 65 12.89 5.31 -3.23
C HIS A 65 14.12 5.32 -4.16
N SER A 66 13.99 4.76 -5.36
CA SER A 66 15.06 4.70 -6.37
C SER A 66 14.73 5.52 -7.62
N TRP A 67 15.77 5.92 -8.36
CA TRP A 67 15.60 6.57 -9.68
C TRP A 67 14.91 5.65 -10.69
N GLN A 68 15.11 4.33 -10.57
CA GLN A 68 14.47 3.32 -11.39
C GLN A 68 12.95 3.31 -11.21
N LEU A 69 12.47 3.59 -9.99
CA LEU A 69 11.04 3.74 -9.73
C LEU A 69 10.51 5.05 -10.35
N VAL A 70 11.25 6.15 -10.21
CA VAL A 70 10.89 7.45 -10.79
C VAL A 70 10.72 7.34 -12.30
N THR A 71 11.69 6.74 -13.00
CA THR A 71 11.64 6.63 -14.46
C THR A 71 10.50 5.72 -14.94
N GLN A 72 10.13 4.70 -14.17
CA GLN A 72 9.02 3.81 -14.50
C GLN A 72 7.65 4.46 -14.29
N GLY A 73 7.52 5.38 -13.33
CA GLY A 73 6.27 6.05 -13.01
C GLY A 73 5.64 6.82 -14.17
N ASP A 74 6.44 7.25 -15.15
CA ASP A 74 5.98 7.97 -16.35
C ASP A 74 5.71 7.05 -17.55
N LEU A 75 5.97 5.75 -17.43
CA LEU A 75 5.76 4.81 -18.53
C LEU A 75 4.27 4.49 -18.74
N PRO A 76 3.85 4.15 -19.97
CA PRO A 76 2.47 3.75 -20.25
C PRO A 76 1.95 2.59 -19.38
N ALA A 77 2.84 1.70 -18.93
CA ALA A 77 2.49 0.61 -18.04
C ALA A 77 2.05 1.11 -16.65
N ALA A 78 2.76 2.09 -16.07
CA ALA A 78 2.39 2.70 -14.79
C ALA A 78 1.01 3.35 -14.85
N HIS A 79 0.72 4.09 -15.93
CA HIS A 79 -0.60 4.69 -16.13
C HIS A 79 -1.71 3.64 -16.29
N LYS A 80 -1.46 2.52 -16.97
CA LYS A 80 -2.43 1.42 -17.06
C LYS A 80 -2.70 0.78 -15.70
N GLY A 81 -1.66 0.55 -14.89
CA GLY A 81 -1.79 0.07 -13.51
C GLY A 81 -2.61 1.04 -12.65
N MET A 82 -2.30 2.34 -12.71
CA MET A 82 -3.04 3.39 -12.01
C MET A 82 -4.53 3.41 -12.39
N ILE A 83 -4.88 3.28 -13.67
CA ILE A 83 -6.28 3.22 -14.12
C ILE A 83 -6.97 1.94 -13.62
N LEU A 84 -6.27 0.80 -13.56
CA LEU A 84 -6.81 -0.41 -12.96
C LEU A 84 -7.10 -0.20 -11.47
N ALA A 85 -6.17 0.38 -10.70
CA ALA A 85 -6.39 0.70 -9.30
C ALA A 85 -7.59 1.63 -9.10
N ALA A 86 -7.72 2.67 -9.93
CA ALA A 86 -8.85 3.59 -9.88
C ALA A 86 -10.19 2.87 -10.11
N LYS A 87 -10.26 1.95 -11.08
CA LYS A 87 -11.45 1.13 -11.35
C LYS A 87 -11.80 0.20 -10.18
N VAL A 88 -10.79 -0.40 -9.55
CA VAL A 88 -10.98 -1.25 -8.36
C VAL A 88 -11.52 -0.42 -7.21
N ILE A 89 -10.91 0.72 -6.89
CA ILE A 89 -11.36 1.61 -5.80
C ILE A 89 -12.79 2.09 -6.05
N ALA A 90 -13.10 2.54 -7.27
CA ALA A 90 -14.44 3.01 -7.62
C ALA A 90 -15.50 1.91 -7.53
N SER A 91 -15.19 0.71 -8.02
CA SER A 91 -16.10 -0.44 -7.93
C SER A 91 -16.34 -0.86 -6.48
N THR A 92 -15.28 -0.93 -5.67
CA THR A 92 -15.38 -1.23 -4.23
C THR A 92 -16.23 -0.19 -3.50
N ALA A 93 -16.05 1.10 -3.79
CA ALA A 93 -16.88 2.15 -3.20
C ALA A 93 -18.35 2.01 -3.60
N ALA A 94 -18.63 1.71 -4.88
CA ALA A 94 -19.98 1.47 -5.35
C ALA A 94 -20.63 0.26 -4.64
N ASP A 95 -19.88 -0.82 -4.41
CA ASP A 95 -20.36 -1.98 -3.68
C ASP A 95 -20.65 -1.67 -2.21
N CYS A 96 -19.79 -0.90 -1.54
CA CYS A 96 -20.02 -0.42 -0.17
C CYS A 96 -21.28 0.47 -0.06
N ILE A 97 -21.54 1.31 -1.06
CA ILE A 97 -22.73 2.17 -1.10
C ILE A 97 -24.00 1.34 -1.31
N ARG A 98 -23.95 0.35 -2.21
CA ARG A 98 -25.09 -0.52 -2.52
C ARG A 98 -25.39 -1.53 -1.41
N ASN A 99 -24.36 -1.91 -0.65
CA ASN A 99 -24.46 -2.90 0.41
C ASN A 99 -23.89 -2.34 1.74
N PRO A 100 -24.70 -1.62 2.52
CA PRO A 100 -24.24 -0.99 3.77
C PRO A 100 -23.75 -2.00 4.83
N GLU A 101 -24.11 -3.28 4.73
CA GLU A 101 -23.59 -4.34 5.60
C GLU A 101 -22.08 -4.52 5.49
N ILE A 102 -21.48 -4.19 4.34
CA ILE A 102 -20.01 -4.19 4.18
C ILE A 102 -19.39 -3.19 5.17
N ILE A 103 -19.92 -1.97 5.24
CA ILE A 103 -19.44 -0.92 6.14
C ILE A 103 -19.70 -1.31 7.60
N ALA A 104 -20.86 -1.90 7.91
CA ALA A 104 -21.19 -2.35 9.26
C ALA A 104 -20.19 -3.40 9.76
N ARG A 105 -19.89 -4.42 8.94
CA ARG A 105 -18.90 -5.46 9.27
C ARG A 105 -17.49 -4.89 9.42
N ALA A 106 -17.07 -4.01 8.51
CA ALA A 106 -15.74 -3.39 8.57
C ALA A 106 -15.56 -2.54 9.85
N LYS A 107 -16.60 -1.82 10.29
CA LYS A 107 -16.57 -1.08 11.57
C LYS A 107 -16.52 -2.01 12.78
N ALA A 108 -17.24 -3.13 12.75
CA ALA A 108 -17.20 -4.12 13.81
C ALA A 108 -15.80 -4.76 13.93
N GLU A 109 -15.19 -5.10 12.80
CA GLU A 109 -13.81 -5.61 12.73
C GLU A 109 -12.80 -4.60 13.30
N LEU A 110 -12.85 -3.33 12.86
CA LEU A 110 -11.97 -2.29 13.40
C LEU A 110 -12.10 -2.16 14.92
N LYS A 111 -13.33 -2.17 15.44
CA LYS A 111 -13.58 -2.10 16.89
C LYS A 111 -13.00 -3.32 17.62
N GLN A 112 -13.07 -4.50 17.02
CA GLN A 112 -12.47 -5.72 17.57
C GLN A 112 -10.95 -5.63 17.59
N GLN A 113 -10.32 -5.24 16.48
CA GLN A 113 -8.85 -5.14 16.38
C GLN A 113 -8.26 -4.08 17.32
N THR A 114 -8.91 -2.92 17.43
CA THR A 114 -8.47 -1.84 18.32
C THR A 114 -8.82 -2.09 19.79
N GLY A 115 -9.73 -3.02 20.07
CA GLY A 115 -10.33 -3.20 21.40
C GLY A 115 -11.16 -1.98 21.85
N GLY A 116 -11.60 -1.15 20.91
CA GLY A 116 -12.30 0.11 21.18
C GLY A 116 -11.40 1.23 21.76
N ARG A 117 -10.07 1.04 21.76
CA ARG A 117 -9.14 2.09 22.19
C ARG A 117 -9.10 3.22 21.16
N PRO A 118 -9.15 4.49 21.59
CA PRO A 118 -8.98 5.61 20.68
C PRO A 118 -7.55 5.62 20.13
N TYR A 119 -7.41 6.10 18.90
CA TYR A 119 -6.11 6.41 18.33
C TYR A 119 -5.38 7.47 19.18
N VAL A 120 -4.09 7.26 19.41
CA VAL A 120 -3.19 8.24 20.03
C VAL A 120 -1.99 8.40 19.12
N CYS A 121 -1.73 9.63 18.67
CA CYS A 121 -0.57 9.89 17.83
C CYS A 121 0.71 9.55 18.59
N PRO A 122 1.60 8.72 18.04
CA PRO A 122 2.85 8.36 18.71
C PRO A 122 3.86 9.52 18.71
N ILE A 123 3.64 10.54 17.88
CA ILE A 123 4.47 11.75 17.85
C ILE A 123 3.91 12.75 18.88
N PRO A 124 4.73 13.19 19.86
CA PRO A 124 4.29 14.18 20.83
C PRO A 124 3.89 15.50 20.17
N PHE A 125 2.90 16.19 20.74
CA PHE A 125 2.31 17.40 20.15
C PHE A 125 3.31 18.56 20.00
N GLU A 126 4.31 18.62 20.88
CA GLU A 126 5.38 19.62 20.85
C GLU A 126 6.42 19.36 19.75
N VAL A 127 6.46 18.18 19.15
CA VAL A 127 7.40 17.84 18.08
C VAL A 127 6.90 18.44 16.78
N THR A 128 7.69 19.36 16.23
CA THR A 128 7.46 19.96 14.92
C THR A 128 8.61 19.62 13.98
N PRO A 129 8.36 19.53 12.65
CA PRO A 129 9.44 19.39 11.69
C PRO A 129 10.46 20.53 11.86
N GLY A 130 11.75 20.21 11.83
CA GLY A 130 12.78 21.24 11.92
C GLY A 130 12.68 22.24 10.76
N ASP A 131 12.79 23.54 11.04
CA ASP A 131 12.84 24.54 9.99
C ASP A 131 14.17 24.47 9.24
N LEU A 132 14.14 23.91 8.04
CA LEU A 132 15.32 23.76 7.19
C LEU A 132 15.87 25.11 6.71
N ARG A 133 15.06 26.19 6.75
CA ARG A 133 15.48 27.55 6.37
C ARG A 133 16.19 28.28 7.50
N ALA A 134 15.97 27.87 8.76
CA ALA A 134 16.62 28.47 9.93
C ALA A 134 18.10 28.06 10.09
N LYS A 135 18.61 27.16 9.23
CA LYS A 135 19.99 26.69 9.22
C LYS A 135 20.82 27.24 8.04
N ALA A 136 20.26 28.15 7.24
CA ALA A 136 20.91 28.79 6.10
C ALA A 136 21.36 30.23 6.42
#